data_AF-A0A7C6Y8A6-F1
#
_entry.id   AF-A0A7C6Y8A6-F1
#
_cell.length_a   1.000
_cell.length_b   1.000
_cell.length_c   1.000
_cell.angle_alpha   90.00
_cell.angle_beta   90.00
_cell.angle_gamma   90.00
#
_symmetry.space_group_name_H-M   'P 1'
#
loop_
_entity.id
_entity.type
_entity.pdbx_description
1 polymer ?
#
loop_
_entity_poly.entity_id
_entity_poly.type
_entity_poly.pdbx_seq_one_letter_code
_entity_poly.pdbx_strand_id
1 'polypeptide(L)'
;MKLFTAFNFDIIIIIIAIFGIILGIYRGGYKQIQKTSTLLIPLIILYFLFPLISKIFISNDNFVAFAKLFIFPNWEVHLYLIINLFIGIIMYFFFAMIVHLTFKLLQSKNIDYYLIKKKKFGRVIAPFISLLSSYIIIFIVLYLSGPFINNTNKPVTSFLENSSLSINEIATSHLYQNKYSQEFSEANELYDYLSSEGISKSFNYYSILTDSINEIEQLINNQYDNLHDDSKDLLRNEKTVDKLIELKNDKYIVDLVWKIEKKTGFFDEIYAKRNYMIDNIGFIKIINSEYYTLDDQMINQIIENKDGLTDVFVTKASLNRFLKMINYYEFYLDNKVGLHSLLDLADLNIFEYREKINKVFADNSLMFSYINEFNSYYENSENKIIQDIIILFEATKENQVKILEIDEHMNFASRFVISKNYKTMQINKEWLNKAFVRGYFIDGILNRESQMHLAYKDMLFVYLLPEYSVENKVDIEDINSFIINLNFLVEKKLLYSRDINNILTILFMDNDFIVKMMEKELISIDTVEYAKGLIV
;
A
#
# COMPACT_ATOMS: atom_id res chain seq x y z
N MET A 1 -17.50 -5.59 4.43
CA MET A 1 -16.91 -4.55 3.56
C MET A 1 -17.76 -4.12 2.35
N LYS A 2 -18.58 -4.98 1.71
CA LYS A 2 -19.42 -4.58 0.54
C LYS A 2 -20.55 -3.56 0.80
N LEU A 3 -20.95 -3.33 2.06
CA LEU A 3 -22.02 -2.36 2.40
C LEU A 3 -21.57 -0.90 2.29
N PHE A 4 -20.27 -0.60 2.39
CA PHE A 4 -19.73 0.76 2.27
C PHE A 4 -19.40 1.14 0.82
N THR A 5 -19.13 0.18 -0.07
CA THR A 5 -18.86 0.45 -1.49
C THR A 5 -20.08 0.95 -2.27
N ALA A 6 -21.30 0.62 -1.83
CA ALA A 6 -22.56 1.08 -2.44
C ALA A 6 -23.11 2.39 -1.84
N PHE A 7 -22.49 2.92 -0.79
CA PHE A 7 -23.06 4.02 -0.03
C PHE A 7 -22.90 5.37 -0.76
N ASN A 8 -24.00 6.12 -0.93
CA ASN A 8 -23.98 7.40 -1.64
C ASN A 8 -23.75 8.58 -0.69
N PHE A 9 -22.50 9.03 -0.61
CA PHE A 9 -22.10 10.09 0.32
C PHE A 9 -22.77 11.45 0.03
N ASP A 10 -23.13 11.70 -1.23
CA ASP A 10 -23.87 12.91 -1.63
C ASP A 10 -25.22 13.04 -0.90
N ILE A 11 -25.87 11.92 -0.54
CA ILE A 11 -27.13 11.91 0.23
C ILE A 11 -26.90 12.44 1.65
N ILE A 12 -25.81 12.02 2.32
CA ILE A 12 -25.45 12.53 3.65
C ILE A 12 -25.17 14.03 3.59
N ILE A 13 -24.44 14.48 2.56
CA ILE A 13 -24.07 15.89 2.38
C ILE A 13 -25.34 16.75 2.25
N ILE A 14 -26.29 16.33 1.43
CA ILE A 14 -27.58 17.03 1.25
C ILE A 14 -28.37 17.07 2.56
N ILE A 15 -28.43 15.96 3.30
CA ILE A 15 -29.10 15.90 4.61
C ILE A 15 -28.48 16.91 5.59
N ILE A 16 -27.15 16.93 5.73
CA ILE A 16 -26.47 17.86 6.64
C ILE A 16 -26.67 19.32 6.23
N ALA A 17 -26.71 19.61 4.92
CA ALA A 17 -26.99 20.95 4.41
C ALA A 17 -28.43 21.40 4.73
N ILE A 18 -29.43 20.56 4.48
CA ILE A 18 -30.85 20.86 4.77
C ILE A 18 -31.05 21.06 6.27
N PHE A 19 -30.55 20.15 7.11
CA PHE A 19 -30.63 20.29 8.56
C PHE A 19 -29.87 21.53 9.05
N GLY A 20 -28.75 21.86 8.42
CA GLY A 20 -28.01 23.12 8.62
C GLY A 20 -28.90 24.33 8.45
N ILE A 21 -29.55 24.46 7.29
CA ILE A 21 -30.44 25.58 6.99
C ILE A 21 -31.56 25.68 8.03
N ILE A 22 -32.23 24.57 8.33
CA ILE A 22 -33.33 24.52 9.33
C ILE A 22 -32.85 24.99 10.70
N LEU A 23 -31.70 24.47 11.17
CA LEU A 23 -31.11 24.85 12.46
C LEU A 23 -30.67 26.31 12.50
N GLY A 24 -30.18 26.85 11.39
CA GLY A 24 -29.82 28.26 11.24
C GLY A 24 -31.03 29.18 11.41
N ILE A 25 -32.14 28.86 10.74
CA ILE A 25 -33.41 29.59 10.86
C ILE A 25 -33.92 29.54 12.31
N TYR A 26 -33.85 28.36 12.95
CA TYR A 26 -34.39 28.14 14.30
C TYR A 26 -33.57 28.83 15.40
N ARG A 27 -32.23 28.76 15.35
CA ARG A 27 -31.34 29.23 16.43
C ARG A 27 -31.04 30.73 16.39
N GLY A 28 -31.13 31.36 15.20
CA GLY A 28 -30.82 32.77 15.01
C GLY A 28 -29.32 33.08 14.91
N GLY A 29 -28.99 34.25 14.36
CA GLY A 29 -27.63 34.60 13.92
C GLY A 29 -26.55 34.53 14.99
N TYR A 30 -26.78 35.05 16.21
CA TYR A 30 -25.77 35.05 17.27
C TYR A 30 -25.38 33.64 17.72
N LYS A 31 -26.37 32.79 18.05
CA LYS A 31 -26.13 31.40 18.44
C LYS A 31 -25.46 30.60 17.32
N GLN A 32 -25.78 30.95 16.07
CA GLN A 32 -25.17 30.32 14.91
C GLN A 32 -23.72 30.77 14.70
N ILE A 33 -23.39 32.06 14.89
CA ILE A 33 -22.02 32.56 14.88
C ILE A 33 -21.21 31.88 15.98
N GLN A 34 -21.72 31.84 17.22
CA GLN A 34 -21.05 31.16 18.32
C GLN A 34 -20.75 29.70 17.97
N LYS A 35 -21.74 28.93 17.50
CA LYS A 35 -21.56 27.53 17.08
C LYS A 35 -20.52 27.41 15.96
N THR A 36 -20.61 28.27 14.95
CA THR A 36 -19.72 28.22 13.78
C THR A 36 -18.29 28.56 14.16
N SER A 37 -18.08 29.57 15.00
CA SER A 37 -16.77 29.92 15.55
C SER A 37 -16.20 28.81 16.44
N THR A 38 -17.02 28.18 17.30
CA THR A 38 -16.59 27.03 18.12
C THR A 38 -16.20 25.81 17.27
N LEU A 39 -16.70 25.69 16.05
CA LEU A 39 -16.29 24.63 15.11
C LEU A 39 -15.09 25.04 14.24
N LEU A 40 -15.09 26.27 13.72
CA LEU A 40 -14.12 26.75 12.74
C LEU A 40 -12.77 27.16 13.35
N ILE A 41 -12.81 27.92 14.45
CA ILE A 41 -11.58 28.46 15.06
C ILE A 41 -10.62 27.34 15.50
N PRO A 42 -11.08 26.25 16.15
CA PRO A 42 -10.20 25.13 16.49
C PRO A 42 -9.51 24.51 15.27
N LEU A 43 -10.18 24.41 14.13
CA LEU A 43 -9.56 23.92 12.88
C LEU A 43 -8.47 24.86 12.38
N ILE A 44 -8.73 26.18 12.40
CA ILE A 44 -7.73 27.18 11.99
C ILE A 44 -6.52 27.13 12.93
N ILE A 45 -6.73 27.05 14.24
CA ILE A 45 -5.65 26.95 15.22
C ILE A 45 -4.84 25.68 15.00
N LEU A 46 -5.51 24.54 14.83
CA LEU A 46 -4.86 23.26 14.55
C LEU A 46 -4.05 23.29 13.26
N TYR A 47 -4.56 23.91 12.20
CA TYR A 47 -3.82 24.02 10.93
C TYR A 47 -2.41 24.57 11.11
N PHE A 48 -2.20 25.54 12.01
CA PHE A 48 -0.88 26.12 12.26
C PHE A 48 -0.10 25.42 13.39
N LEU A 49 -0.77 24.97 14.46
CA LEU A 49 -0.09 24.44 15.64
C LEU A 49 0.11 22.93 15.61
N PHE A 50 -0.66 22.19 14.81
CA PHE A 50 -0.66 20.73 14.83
C PHE A 50 0.71 20.11 14.50
N PRO A 51 1.49 20.58 13.49
CA PRO A 51 2.81 20.03 13.23
C PRO A 51 3.75 20.12 14.44
N LEU A 52 3.68 21.22 15.18
CA LEU A 52 4.49 21.45 16.38
C LEU A 52 4.02 20.58 17.56
N ILE A 53 2.71 20.48 17.77
CA ILE A 53 2.12 19.64 18.82
C ILE A 53 2.45 18.16 18.55
N SER A 54 2.17 17.67 17.34
CA SER A 54 2.46 16.30 16.91
C SER A 54 3.92 15.95 17.15
N LYS A 55 4.86 16.81 16.75
CA LYS A 55 6.31 16.62 16.95
C LYS A 55 6.69 16.42 18.42
N ILE A 56 6.06 17.13 19.35
CA ILE A 56 6.34 16.99 20.78
C ILE A 56 5.90 15.62 21.29
N PHE A 57 4.65 15.23 21.00
CA PHE A 57 4.08 13.95 21.47
C PHE A 57 4.72 12.74 20.80
N ILE A 58 5.01 12.83 19.50
CA ILE A 58 5.72 11.81 18.74
C ILE A 58 7.12 11.62 19.33
N SER A 59 7.86 12.68 19.66
CA SER A 59 9.21 12.55 20.22
C SER A 59 9.30 11.96 21.64
N ASN A 60 8.18 11.55 22.25
CA ASN A 60 8.14 11.01 23.60
C ASN A 60 7.81 9.51 23.56
N ASP A 61 8.83 8.67 23.72
CA ASP A 61 8.70 7.21 23.67
C ASP A 61 7.67 6.66 24.66
N ASN A 62 7.54 7.28 25.85
CA ASN A 62 6.57 6.88 26.86
C ASN A 62 5.12 7.10 26.40
N PHE A 63 4.87 8.19 25.67
CA PHE A 63 3.53 8.49 25.15
C PHE A 63 3.12 7.47 24.08
N VAL A 64 4.05 7.03 23.25
CA VAL A 64 3.77 6.04 22.21
C VAL A 64 3.62 4.64 22.75
N ALA A 65 4.46 4.25 23.72
CA ALA A 65 4.27 3.00 24.45
C ALA A 65 2.89 2.95 25.13
N PHE A 66 2.46 4.07 25.73
CA PHE A 66 1.12 4.22 26.27
C PHE A 66 0.04 4.11 25.19
N ALA A 67 0.20 4.78 24.04
CA ALA A 67 -0.76 4.75 22.95
C ALA A 67 -0.97 3.32 22.38
N LYS A 68 0.10 2.51 22.30
CA LYS A 68 0.02 1.10 21.86
C LYS A 68 -0.94 0.27 22.71
N LEU A 69 -1.08 0.56 24.01
CA LEU A 69 -2.00 -0.18 24.90
C LEU A 69 -3.48 -0.01 24.54
N PHE A 70 -3.83 1.04 23.78
CA PHE A 70 -5.21 1.35 23.40
C PHE A 70 -5.52 0.98 21.94
N ILE A 71 -4.56 0.44 21.21
CA ILE A 71 -4.69 0.10 19.79
C ILE A 71 -4.92 -1.39 19.65
N PHE A 72 -5.90 -1.76 18.81
CA PHE A 72 -6.16 -3.16 18.52
C PHE A 72 -4.96 -3.78 17.77
N PRO A 73 -4.64 -5.08 17.98
CA PRO A 73 -3.47 -5.72 17.37
C PRO A 73 -3.38 -5.54 15.85
N ASN A 74 -4.52 -5.64 15.16
CA ASN A 74 -4.57 -5.49 13.70
C ASN A 74 -4.39 -4.04 13.21
N TRP A 75 -4.32 -3.06 14.11
CA TRP A 75 -4.21 -1.63 13.82
C TRP A 75 -2.83 -1.07 14.15
N GLU A 76 -1.92 -1.91 14.66
CA GLU A 76 -0.52 -1.53 14.91
C GLU A 76 0.18 -1.03 13.65
N VAL A 77 -0.25 -1.51 12.49
CA VAL A 77 0.19 -1.10 11.15
C VAL A 77 -0.03 0.40 10.86
N HIS A 78 -0.99 1.04 11.55
CA HIS A 78 -1.33 2.45 11.36
C HIS A 78 -1.09 3.29 12.63
N LEU A 79 -0.12 2.86 13.45
CA LEU A 79 0.13 3.43 14.77
C LEU A 79 0.32 4.95 14.73
N TYR A 80 1.09 5.47 13.77
CA TYR A 80 1.51 6.87 13.74
C TYR A 80 0.37 7.75 13.26
N LEU A 81 -0.37 7.27 12.27
CA LEU A 81 -1.62 7.89 11.84
C LEU A 81 -2.63 7.95 13.00
N ILE A 82 -2.85 6.84 13.71
CA ILE A 82 -3.80 6.76 14.82
C ILE A 82 -3.40 7.71 15.96
N ILE A 83 -2.11 7.76 16.31
CA ILE A 83 -1.59 8.70 17.32
C ILE A 83 -1.87 10.14 16.92
N ASN A 84 -1.56 10.51 15.66
CA ASN A 84 -1.82 11.86 15.16
C ASN A 84 -3.31 12.18 15.13
N LEU A 85 -4.17 11.24 14.72
CA LEU A 85 -5.63 11.39 14.76
C LEU A 85 -6.12 11.62 16.18
N PHE A 86 -5.64 10.83 17.14
CA PHE A 86 -6.01 10.93 18.54
C PHE A 86 -5.60 12.26 19.16
N ILE A 87 -4.34 12.69 18.95
CA ILE A 87 -3.85 14.00 19.37
C ILE A 87 -4.69 15.11 18.71
N GLY A 88 -4.96 15.00 17.41
CA GLY A 88 -5.75 15.98 16.66
C GLY A 88 -7.16 16.13 17.22
N ILE A 89 -7.82 15.01 17.54
CA ILE A 89 -9.16 14.99 18.14
C ILE A 89 -9.15 15.63 19.54
N ILE A 90 -8.21 15.23 20.41
CA ILE A 90 -8.10 15.80 21.76
C ILE A 90 -7.85 17.30 21.70
N MET A 91 -6.90 17.74 20.87
CA MET A 91 -6.56 19.16 20.74
C MET A 91 -7.70 19.95 20.12
N TYR A 92 -8.44 19.38 19.16
CA TYR A 92 -9.65 19.99 18.61
C TYR A 92 -10.68 20.25 19.72
N PHE A 93 -10.99 19.25 20.54
CA PHE A 93 -11.92 19.42 21.66
C PHE A 93 -11.42 20.41 22.71
N PHE A 94 -10.11 20.39 23.00
CA PHE A 94 -9.48 21.34 23.91
C PHE A 94 -9.63 22.79 23.42
N PHE A 95 -9.29 23.06 22.15
CA PHE A 95 -9.48 24.40 21.57
C PHE A 95 -10.95 24.78 21.43
N ALA A 96 -11.82 23.85 21.06
CA ALA A 96 -13.27 24.09 21.02
C ALA A 96 -13.81 24.47 22.40
N MET A 97 -13.32 23.81 23.46
CA MET A 97 -13.64 24.16 24.84
C MET A 97 -13.16 25.57 25.20
N ILE A 98 -11.93 25.93 24.85
CA ILE A 98 -11.40 27.29 25.08
C ILE A 98 -12.28 28.33 24.37
N VAL A 99 -12.54 28.16 23.07
CA VAL A 99 -13.38 29.08 22.29
C VAL A 99 -14.77 29.19 22.90
N HIS A 100 -15.37 28.05 23.29
CA HIS A 100 -16.67 28.03 23.96
C HIS A 100 -16.66 28.81 25.28
N LEU A 101 -15.63 28.61 26.11
CA LEU A 101 -15.44 29.33 27.37
C LEU A 101 -15.25 30.83 27.13
N THR A 102 -14.50 31.24 26.10
CA THR A 102 -14.34 32.64 25.72
C THR A 102 -15.68 33.29 25.40
N PHE A 103 -16.51 32.63 24.57
CA PHE A 103 -17.86 33.14 24.28
C PHE A 103 -18.74 33.20 25.52
N LYS A 104 -18.60 32.24 26.45
CA LYS A 104 -19.36 32.21 27.71
C LYS A 104 -18.93 33.34 28.66
N LEU A 105 -17.63 33.66 28.73
CA LEU A 105 -17.08 34.76 29.53
C LEU A 105 -17.45 36.13 28.96
N LEU A 106 -17.44 36.26 27.62
CA LEU A 106 -17.87 37.47 26.92
C LEU A 106 -19.39 37.64 26.90
N GLN A 107 -20.14 36.64 27.35
CA GLN A 107 -21.60 36.67 27.43
C GLN A 107 -22.05 37.62 28.56
N SER A 108 -22.00 38.92 28.29
CA SER A 108 -22.62 39.94 29.14
C SER A 108 -24.11 39.63 29.29
N LYS A 109 -24.65 39.80 30.51
CA LYS A 109 -26.09 39.66 30.82
C LYS A 109 -27.00 40.51 29.90
N ASN A 110 -26.44 41.48 29.16
CA ASN A 110 -27.17 42.37 28.26
C ASN A 110 -27.07 41.97 26.76
N ILE A 111 -26.31 40.95 26.38
CA ILE A 111 -26.20 40.52 24.96
C ILE A 111 -27.53 39.96 24.44
N ASP A 112 -28.28 39.30 25.31
CA ASP A 112 -29.66 38.89 25.03
C ASP A 112 -30.54 40.12 24.76
N TYR A 113 -30.30 41.27 25.40
CA TYR A 113 -31.09 42.49 25.17
C TYR A 113 -30.82 43.14 23.79
N TYR A 114 -29.59 43.10 23.30
CA TYR A 114 -29.21 43.72 22.02
C TYR A 114 -29.42 42.82 20.79
N LEU A 115 -29.41 41.49 20.96
CA LEU A 115 -29.51 40.53 19.84
C LEU A 115 -30.86 39.81 19.74
N ILE A 116 -31.75 39.94 20.74
CA ILE A 116 -33.12 39.36 20.71
C ILE A 116 -34.13 40.26 19.97
N LYS A 117 -33.80 41.50 19.60
CA LYS A 117 -34.62 42.20 18.60
C LYS A 117 -34.53 41.42 17.28
N LYS A 118 -35.56 40.61 17.04
CA LYS A 118 -35.89 39.81 15.85
C LYS A 118 -35.85 40.64 14.56
N LYS A 119 -34.69 41.21 14.21
CA LYS A 119 -34.50 41.87 12.92
C LYS A 119 -34.56 40.78 11.87
N LYS A 120 -35.47 40.92 10.90
CA LYS A 120 -35.64 39.98 9.77
C LYS A 120 -34.29 39.60 9.14
N PHE A 121 -33.36 40.54 9.12
CA PHE A 121 -31.97 40.36 8.67
C PHE A 121 -31.20 39.23 9.37
N GLY A 122 -31.33 39.09 10.70
CA GLY A 122 -30.68 38.02 11.46
C GLY A 122 -31.24 36.62 11.17
N ARG A 123 -32.48 36.52 10.69
CA ARG A 123 -33.08 35.25 10.21
C ARG A 123 -32.67 34.92 8.77
N VAL A 124 -32.27 35.91 7.98
CA VAL A 124 -31.80 35.71 6.60
C VAL A 124 -30.32 35.32 6.59
N ILE A 125 -29.49 35.92 7.46
CA ILE A 125 -28.05 35.61 7.53
C ILE A 125 -27.77 34.28 8.26
N ALA A 126 -28.58 33.91 9.24
CA ALA A 126 -28.35 32.68 10.02
C ALA A 126 -28.33 31.39 9.18
N PRO A 127 -29.18 31.19 8.15
CA PRO A 127 -29.05 30.10 7.19
C PRO A 127 -27.67 30.03 6.51
N PHE A 128 -27.13 31.16 6.04
CA PHE A 128 -25.82 31.20 5.38
C PHE A 128 -24.68 30.85 6.32
N ILE A 129 -24.69 31.39 7.54
CA ILE A 129 -23.70 31.03 8.58
C ILE A 129 -23.87 29.56 8.99
N SER A 130 -25.10 29.05 8.97
CA SER A 130 -25.35 27.64 9.26
C SER A 130 -24.86 26.71 8.15
N LEU A 131 -24.96 27.12 6.89
CA LEU A 131 -24.33 26.41 5.78
C LEU A 131 -22.81 26.34 5.96
N LEU A 132 -22.16 27.40 6.44
CA LEU A 132 -20.73 27.35 6.76
C LEU A 132 -20.44 26.32 7.87
N SER A 133 -21.26 26.28 8.93
CA SER A 133 -21.11 25.24 9.97
C SER A 133 -21.40 23.83 9.47
N SER A 134 -22.37 23.67 8.57
CA SER A 134 -22.69 22.40 7.94
C SER A 134 -21.59 21.96 7.00
N TYR A 135 -20.95 22.87 6.27
CA TYR A 135 -19.77 22.59 5.47
C TYR A 135 -18.64 22.03 6.34
N ILE A 136 -18.39 22.63 7.52
CA ILE A 136 -17.39 22.12 8.47
C ILE A 136 -17.78 20.72 8.99
N ILE A 137 -19.05 20.47 9.27
CA ILE A 137 -19.52 19.15 9.73
C ILE A 137 -19.42 18.11 8.62
N ILE A 138 -19.85 18.44 7.40
CA ILE A 138 -19.70 17.61 6.19
C ILE A 138 -18.22 17.26 6.02
N PHE A 139 -17.35 18.26 6.17
CA PHE A 139 -15.92 18.10 6.09
C PHE A 139 -15.38 17.13 7.17
N ILE A 140 -15.80 17.24 8.44
CA ILE A 140 -15.45 16.30 9.53
C ILE A 140 -15.99 14.89 9.25
N VAL A 141 -17.21 14.77 8.70
CA VAL A 141 -17.85 13.49 8.41
C VAL A 141 -17.14 12.79 7.25
N LEU A 142 -16.84 13.50 6.16
CA LEU A 142 -15.99 13.02 5.07
C LEU A 142 -14.64 12.54 5.63
N TYR A 143 -13.99 13.34 6.47
CA TYR A 143 -12.75 13.02 7.15
C TYR A 143 -12.80 11.69 7.95
N LEU A 144 -13.82 11.47 8.78
CA LEU A 144 -13.95 10.23 9.57
C LEU A 144 -14.27 9.01 8.70
N SER A 145 -14.91 9.24 7.55
CA SER A 145 -15.36 8.18 6.66
C SER A 145 -14.40 7.85 5.52
N GLY A 146 -13.46 8.76 5.18
CA GLY A 146 -12.54 8.64 4.05
C GLY A 146 -11.74 7.35 4.00
N PRO A 147 -11.18 6.84 5.13
CA PRO A 147 -10.52 5.54 5.17
C PRO A 147 -11.42 4.34 4.82
N PHE A 148 -12.74 4.54 4.76
CA PHE A 148 -13.75 3.51 4.55
C PHE A 148 -14.51 3.65 3.22
N ILE A 149 -14.19 4.65 2.38
CA ILE A 149 -14.88 4.94 1.11
C ILE A 149 -13.95 4.67 -0.07
N ASN A 150 -14.31 3.67 -0.89
CA ASN A 150 -13.60 3.34 -2.14
C ASN A 150 -14.23 3.96 -3.40
N ASN A 151 -15.13 4.94 -3.27
CA ASN A 151 -15.90 5.50 -4.40
C ASN A 151 -15.88 7.04 -4.40
N THR A 152 -14.75 7.61 -4.84
CA THR A 152 -14.49 9.07 -4.92
C THR A 152 -14.99 9.73 -6.22
N ASN A 153 -15.46 8.95 -7.20
CA ASN A 153 -15.88 9.44 -8.53
C ASN A 153 -17.23 10.19 -8.55
N LYS A 154 -17.73 10.69 -7.42
CA LYS A 154 -19.01 11.41 -7.33
C LYS A 154 -18.82 12.93 -7.28
N PRO A 155 -19.70 13.72 -7.92
CA PRO A 155 -19.44 15.14 -8.21
C PRO A 155 -19.35 16.02 -6.97
N VAL A 156 -20.17 15.78 -5.93
CA VAL A 156 -20.13 16.62 -4.71
C VAL A 156 -18.97 16.23 -3.80
N THR A 157 -18.67 14.94 -3.72
CA THR A 157 -17.53 14.40 -2.96
C THR A 157 -16.20 14.86 -3.57
N SER A 158 -16.03 14.75 -4.90
CA SER A 158 -14.83 15.23 -5.61
C SER A 158 -14.64 16.75 -5.53
N PHE A 159 -15.71 17.54 -5.60
CA PHE A 159 -15.62 19.00 -5.41
C PHE A 159 -15.15 19.36 -3.99
N LEU A 160 -15.70 18.68 -2.97
CA LEU A 160 -15.32 18.91 -1.58
C LEU A 160 -13.89 18.44 -1.28
N GLU A 161 -13.48 17.29 -1.81
CA GLU A 161 -12.09 16.81 -1.73
C GLU A 161 -11.16 17.86 -2.31
N ASN A 162 -11.35 18.26 -3.58
CA ASN A 162 -10.51 19.24 -4.26
C ASN A 162 -10.44 20.60 -3.55
N SER A 163 -11.57 21.08 -2.98
CA SER A 163 -11.62 22.35 -2.24
C SER A 163 -10.93 22.30 -0.87
N SER A 164 -10.74 21.12 -0.30
CA SER A 164 -10.17 20.93 1.04
C SER A 164 -8.67 20.61 1.08
N LEU A 165 -8.10 20.19 -0.06
CA LEU A 165 -6.69 19.82 -0.21
C LEU A 165 -5.70 20.93 0.17
N SER A 166 -6.09 22.19 -0.02
CA SER A 166 -5.24 23.35 0.28
C SER A 166 -5.28 23.80 1.74
N ILE A 167 -6.26 23.36 2.53
CA ILE A 167 -6.54 23.91 3.87
C ILE A 167 -6.32 22.86 4.97
N ASN A 168 -6.23 21.57 4.67
CA ASN A 168 -6.10 20.55 5.72
C ASN A 168 -5.10 19.44 5.38
N GLU A 169 -4.13 19.24 6.27
CA GLU A 169 -3.12 18.17 6.20
C GLU A 169 -3.73 16.77 6.14
N ILE A 170 -4.91 16.54 6.72
CA ILE A 170 -5.55 15.21 6.72
C ILE A 170 -6.27 14.92 5.39
N ALA A 171 -6.86 15.95 4.78
CA ALA A 171 -7.38 15.80 3.42
C ALA A 171 -6.22 15.50 2.45
N THR A 172 -5.06 16.12 2.69
CA THR A 172 -3.85 15.76 1.94
C THR A 172 -3.44 14.31 2.22
N SER A 173 -3.43 13.85 3.48
CA SER A 173 -3.04 12.46 3.83
C SER A 173 -3.91 11.39 3.15
N HIS A 174 -5.20 11.65 2.90
CA HIS A 174 -6.06 10.75 2.13
C HIS A 174 -5.58 10.53 0.68
N LEU A 175 -5.04 11.56 0.01
CA LEU A 175 -4.44 11.40 -1.31
C LEU A 175 -3.26 10.42 -1.26
N TYR A 176 -2.39 10.57 -0.26
CA TYR A 176 -1.26 9.66 -0.07
C TYR A 176 -1.73 8.24 0.30
N GLN A 177 -2.82 8.13 1.07
CA GLN A 177 -3.41 6.87 1.52
C GLN A 177 -4.03 6.03 0.41
N ASN A 178 -4.97 6.61 -0.30
CA ASN A 178 -5.82 5.86 -1.21
C ASN A 178 -5.39 6.09 -2.65
N LYS A 179 -5.25 7.36 -3.06
CA LYS A 179 -5.00 7.70 -4.46
C LYS A 179 -3.60 7.26 -4.91
N TYR A 180 -2.54 7.61 -4.17
CA TYR A 180 -1.17 7.30 -4.61
C TYR A 180 -0.82 5.83 -4.45
N SER A 181 -1.32 5.17 -3.41
CA SER A 181 -1.16 3.72 -3.28
C SER A 181 -1.86 2.99 -4.42
N GLN A 182 -3.06 3.44 -4.82
CA GLN A 182 -3.78 2.88 -5.95
C GLN A 182 -3.07 3.17 -7.28
N GLU A 183 -2.69 4.42 -7.55
CA GLU A 183 -1.95 4.80 -8.77
C GLU A 183 -0.62 4.03 -8.86
N PHE A 184 0.07 3.82 -7.74
CA PHE A 184 1.27 2.98 -7.68
C PHE A 184 0.94 1.52 -8.00
N SER A 185 -0.08 0.95 -7.36
CA SER A 185 -0.49 -0.44 -7.60
C SER A 185 -0.86 -0.68 -9.06
N GLU A 186 -1.62 0.23 -9.66
CA GLU A 186 -2.03 0.16 -11.06
C GLU A 186 -0.81 0.27 -11.99
N ALA A 187 0.06 1.27 -11.77
CA ALA A 187 1.28 1.44 -12.57
C ALA A 187 2.24 0.25 -12.42
N ASN A 188 2.42 -0.27 -11.20
CA ASN A 188 3.28 -1.42 -10.95
C ASN A 188 2.70 -2.71 -11.56
N GLU A 189 1.38 -2.89 -11.51
CA GLU A 189 0.73 -4.04 -12.15
C GLU A 189 0.89 -4.00 -13.67
N LEU A 190 0.68 -2.84 -14.31
CA LEU A 190 0.90 -2.67 -15.75
C LEU A 190 2.37 -2.85 -16.14
N TYR A 191 3.30 -2.36 -15.30
CA TYR A 191 4.72 -2.63 -15.49
C TYR A 191 5.06 -4.12 -15.33
N ASP A 192 4.43 -4.83 -14.39
CA ASP A 192 4.63 -6.28 -14.19
C ASP A 192 4.15 -7.09 -15.42
N TYR A 193 3.09 -6.64 -16.12
CA TYR A 193 2.68 -7.20 -17.41
C TYR A 193 3.71 -6.91 -18.50
N LEU A 194 4.11 -5.65 -18.65
CA LEU A 194 5.03 -5.21 -19.68
C LEU A 194 6.40 -5.88 -19.55
N SER A 195 6.97 -5.91 -18.35
CA SER A 195 8.33 -6.40 -18.09
C SER A 195 8.44 -7.91 -17.92
N SER A 196 7.32 -8.63 -17.98
CA SER A 196 7.20 -10.04 -17.61
C SER A 196 7.64 -10.36 -16.16
N GLU A 197 7.75 -9.35 -15.30
CA GLU A 197 8.06 -9.52 -13.88
C GLU A 197 6.95 -10.29 -13.15
N GLY A 198 5.67 -10.13 -13.55
CA GLY A 198 4.57 -10.93 -13.04
C GLY A 198 4.76 -12.44 -13.29
N ILE A 199 5.36 -12.80 -14.43
CA ILE A 199 5.71 -14.18 -14.76
C ILE A 199 6.84 -14.64 -13.84
N SER A 200 7.93 -13.89 -13.77
CA SER A 200 9.07 -14.20 -12.88
C SER A 200 8.65 -14.43 -11.42
N LYS A 201 7.80 -13.55 -10.87
CA LYS A 201 7.23 -13.70 -9.52
C LYS A 201 6.42 -14.99 -9.36
N SER A 202 5.71 -15.42 -10.41
CA SER A 202 4.94 -16.65 -10.41
C SER A 202 5.86 -17.88 -10.33
N PHE A 203 6.97 -17.86 -11.05
CA PHE A 203 7.97 -18.92 -11.01
C PHE A 203 8.75 -18.97 -9.69
N ASN A 204 9.13 -17.80 -9.15
CA ASN A 204 9.73 -17.75 -7.81
C ASN A 204 8.77 -18.32 -6.76
N TYR A 205 7.47 -18.04 -6.89
CA TYR A 205 6.45 -18.64 -6.03
C TYR A 205 6.40 -20.17 -6.15
N TYR A 206 6.46 -20.72 -7.37
CA TYR A 206 6.56 -22.17 -7.56
C TYR A 206 7.83 -22.73 -6.93
N SER A 207 8.99 -22.08 -7.10
CA SER A 207 10.26 -22.52 -6.50
C SER A 207 10.17 -22.59 -4.98
N ILE A 208 9.69 -21.53 -4.32
CA ILE A 208 9.52 -21.48 -2.85
C ILE A 208 8.55 -22.56 -2.38
N LEU A 209 7.48 -22.80 -3.15
CA LEU A 209 6.52 -23.84 -2.83
C LEU A 209 7.14 -25.24 -2.99
N THR A 210 7.94 -25.48 -4.02
CA THR A 210 8.70 -26.73 -4.22
C THR A 210 9.65 -26.99 -3.05
N ASP A 211 10.39 -25.99 -2.59
CA ASP A 211 11.26 -26.12 -1.42
C ASP A 211 10.47 -26.49 -0.18
N SER A 212 9.31 -25.83 0.03
CA SER A 212 8.40 -26.13 1.14
C SER A 212 7.79 -27.53 1.06
N ILE A 213 7.47 -28.01 -0.15
CA ILE A 213 7.00 -29.39 -0.39
C ILE A 213 8.10 -30.38 -0.02
N ASN A 214 9.33 -30.17 -0.52
CA ASN A 214 10.48 -31.03 -0.24
C ASN A 214 10.76 -31.15 1.26
N GLU A 215 10.66 -30.04 2.02
CA GLU A 215 10.78 -30.06 3.48
C GLU A 215 9.72 -30.96 4.13
N ILE A 216 8.47 -30.84 3.69
CA ILE A 216 7.37 -31.67 4.22
C ILE A 216 7.56 -33.14 3.84
N GLU A 217 7.99 -33.44 2.61
CA GLU A 217 8.29 -34.81 2.17
C GLU A 217 9.46 -35.42 2.93
N GLN A 218 10.52 -34.67 3.21
CA GLN A 218 11.62 -35.14 4.07
C GLN A 218 11.13 -35.45 5.48
N LEU A 219 10.27 -34.59 6.04
CA LEU A 219 9.68 -34.81 7.36
C LEU A 219 8.82 -36.09 7.39
N ILE A 220 7.98 -36.32 6.38
CA ILE A 220 7.19 -37.56 6.23
C ILE A 220 8.13 -38.77 6.09
N ASN A 221 9.13 -38.68 5.22
CA ASN A 221 10.08 -39.75 4.96
C ASN A 221 10.81 -40.20 6.24
N ASN A 222 11.26 -39.25 7.05
CA ASN A 222 11.95 -39.51 8.30
C ASN A 222 11.06 -40.14 9.38
N GLN A 223 9.75 -39.89 9.34
CA GLN A 223 8.80 -40.38 10.33
C GLN A 223 7.97 -41.57 9.85
N TYR A 224 8.01 -41.90 8.56
CA TYR A 224 7.12 -42.86 7.94
C TYR A 224 7.14 -44.24 8.62
N ASP A 225 8.33 -44.73 8.96
CA ASP A 225 8.49 -46.06 9.55
C ASP A 225 7.91 -46.13 10.98
N ASN A 226 7.78 -44.98 11.65
CA ASN A 226 7.19 -44.83 12.98
C ASN A 226 5.66 -44.71 12.98
N LEU A 227 5.02 -44.59 11.81
CA LEU A 227 3.57 -44.49 11.69
C LEU A 227 2.87 -45.82 11.99
N HIS A 228 1.65 -45.75 12.51
CA HIS A 228 0.77 -46.91 12.65
C HIS A 228 0.46 -47.51 11.26
N ASP A 229 0.33 -48.84 11.19
CA ASP A 229 -0.06 -49.54 9.95
C ASP A 229 -1.31 -48.95 9.28
N ASP A 230 -2.34 -48.54 10.04
CA ASP A 230 -3.54 -47.88 9.50
C ASP A 230 -3.22 -46.56 8.76
N SER A 231 -2.23 -45.81 9.24
CA SER A 231 -1.73 -44.58 8.62
C SER A 231 -0.92 -44.88 7.36
N LYS A 232 -0.09 -45.93 7.39
CA LYS A 232 0.68 -46.41 6.23
C LYS A 232 -0.25 -46.90 5.11
N ASP A 233 -1.34 -47.57 5.48
CA ASP A 233 -2.37 -48.02 4.55
C ASP A 233 -3.14 -46.87 3.89
N LEU A 234 -3.36 -45.78 4.63
CA LEU A 234 -3.93 -44.54 4.05
C LEU A 234 -3.00 -43.93 3.01
N LEU A 235 -1.70 -43.93 3.30
CA LEU A 235 -0.65 -43.42 2.41
C LEU A 235 -0.30 -44.39 1.27
N ARG A 236 -0.73 -45.67 1.32
CA ARG A 236 -0.42 -46.71 0.32
C ARG A 236 1.08 -46.88 0.03
N ASN A 237 1.95 -46.64 1.02
CA ASN A 237 3.41 -46.61 0.84
C ASN A 237 3.96 -45.47 -0.04
N GLU A 238 3.15 -44.44 -0.33
CA GLU A 238 3.59 -43.20 -0.95
C GLU A 238 3.97 -42.18 0.13
N LYS A 239 5.18 -41.63 0.04
CA LYS A 239 5.74 -40.68 1.03
C LYS A 239 5.74 -39.24 0.49
N THR A 240 4.69 -38.88 -0.23
CA THR A 240 4.60 -37.61 -0.99
C THR A 240 3.54 -36.68 -0.43
N VAL A 241 3.72 -35.38 -0.64
CA VAL A 241 2.71 -34.37 -0.27
C VAL A 241 1.42 -34.56 -1.07
N ASP A 242 1.51 -34.96 -2.34
CA ASP A 242 0.36 -35.27 -3.19
C ASP A 242 -0.60 -36.25 -2.54
N LYS A 243 -0.06 -37.27 -1.87
CA LYS A 243 -0.87 -38.25 -1.19
C LYS A 243 -1.63 -37.66 -0.01
N LEU A 244 -0.99 -36.80 0.76
CA LEU A 244 -1.58 -36.17 1.94
C LEU A 244 -2.75 -35.24 1.62
N ILE A 245 -2.73 -34.61 0.45
CA ILE A 245 -3.78 -33.69 -0.03
C ILE A 245 -4.90 -34.39 -0.82
N GLU A 246 -4.85 -35.72 -0.99
CA GLU A 246 -5.93 -36.47 -1.63
C GLU A 246 -7.17 -36.53 -0.72
N LEU A 247 -8.36 -36.48 -1.31
CA LEU A 247 -9.63 -36.65 -0.60
C LEU A 247 -9.99 -38.14 -0.50
N LYS A 248 -10.21 -38.62 0.73
CA LYS A 248 -10.78 -39.94 1.02
C LYS A 248 -11.99 -39.76 1.94
N ASN A 249 -13.19 -40.08 1.45
CA ASN A 249 -14.46 -39.90 2.17
C ASN A 249 -14.66 -38.44 2.66
N ASP A 250 -14.55 -37.48 1.74
CA ASP A 250 -14.71 -36.03 1.99
C ASP A 250 -13.73 -35.43 3.03
N LYS A 251 -12.63 -36.13 3.33
CA LYS A 251 -11.57 -35.65 4.21
C LYS A 251 -10.22 -35.83 3.55
N TYR A 252 -9.33 -34.88 3.78
CA TYR A 252 -7.95 -35.00 3.31
C TYR A 252 -7.24 -36.13 4.05
N ILE A 253 -6.38 -36.87 3.37
CA ILE A 253 -5.64 -37.98 3.98
C ILE A 253 -4.82 -37.49 5.20
N VAL A 254 -4.25 -36.27 5.15
CA VAL A 254 -3.59 -35.65 6.31
C VAL A 254 -4.47 -35.55 7.56
N ASP A 255 -5.78 -35.32 7.41
CA ASP A 255 -6.72 -35.27 8.54
C ASP A 255 -6.96 -36.65 9.15
N LEU A 256 -7.01 -37.67 8.29
CA LEU A 256 -7.23 -39.05 8.69
C LEU A 256 -6.00 -39.61 9.41
N VAL A 257 -4.81 -39.35 8.87
CA VAL A 257 -3.54 -39.77 9.49
C VAL A 257 -3.34 -39.06 10.82
N TRP A 258 -3.55 -37.74 10.91
CA TRP A 258 -3.44 -37.03 12.20
C TRP A 258 -4.36 -37.58 13.28
N LYS A 259 -5.59 -37.96 12.92
CA LYS A 259 -6.53 -38.54 13.87
C LYS A 259 -6.03 -39.86 14.46
N ILE A 260 -5.33 -40.68 13.66
CA ILE A 260 -4.72 -41.95 14.09
C ILE A 260 -3.47 -41.67 14.93
N GLU A 261 -2.63 -40.74 14.48
CA GLU A 261 -1.31 -40.43 15.06
C GLU A 261 -1.34 -39.42 16.21
N LYS A 262 -2.50 -38.95 16.65
CA LYS A 262 -2.64 -37.91 17.70
C LYS A 262 -1.89 -38.22 19.01
N LYS A 263 -1.49 -39.47 19.24
CA LYS A 263 -0.77 -39.92 20.44
C LYS A 263 0.75 -40.01 20.26
N THR A 264 1.29 -39.86 19.05
CA THR A 264 2.71 -40.07 18.75
C THR A 264 3.54 -38.77 18.71
N GLY A 265 2.91 -37.59 18.83
CA GLY A 265 3.57 -36.28 18.97
C GLY A 265 4.21 -35.73 17.69
N PHE A 266 4.77 -36.59 16.83
CA PHE A 266 5.44 -36.19 15.59
C PHE A 266 4.49 -35.69 14.50
N PHE A 267 3.24 -36.18 14.48
CA PHE A 267 2.27 -35.79 13.45
C PHE A 267 1.69 -34.38 13.68
N ASP A 268 1.94 -33.76 14.83
CA ASP A 268 1.52 -32.38 15.09
C ASP A 268 2.30 -31.37 14.24
N GLU A 269 3.55 -31.66 13.84
CA GLU A 269 4.34 -30.80 12.94
C GLU A 269 3.82 -30.84 11.49
N ILE A 270 3.48 -32.03 10.98
CA ILE A 270 2.82 -32.18 9.67
C ILE A 270 1.45 -31.50 9.70
N TYR A 271 0.69 -31.70 10.77
CA TYR A 271 -0.61 -31.08 10.95
C TYR A 271 -0.52 -29.55 11.08
N ALA A 272 0.55 -29.00 11.67
CA ALA A 272 0.80 -27.56 11.67
C ALA A 272 0.99 -27.01 10.24
N LYS A 273 1.52 -27.81 9.31
CA LYS A 273 1.66 -27.48 7.88
C LYS A 273 0.41 -27.82 7.04
N ARG A 274 -0.62 -28.44 7.62
CA ARG A 274 -1.86 -28.84 6.93
C ARG A 274 -2.51 -27.68 6.18
N ASN A 275 -2.78 -26.57 6.87
CA ASN A 275 -3.48 -25.44 6.27
C ASN A 275 -2.68 -24.88 5.09
N TYR A 276 -1.35 -24.81 5.23
CA TYR A 276 -0.46 -24.41 4.14
C TYR A 276 -0.60 -25.33 2.91
N MET A 277 -0.62 -26.66 3.09
CA MET A 277 -0.83 -27.60 1.97
C MET A 277 -2.20 -27.45 1.32
N ILE A 278 -3.27 -27.33 2.12
CA ILE A 278 -4.65 -27.19 1.62
C ILE A 278 -4.82 -25.84 0.89
N ASP A 279 -4.27 -24.76 1.43
CA ASP A 279 -4.36 -23.43 0.84
C ASP A 279 -3.65 -23.38 -0.53
N ASN A 280 -2.64 -24.24 -0.73
CA ASN A 280 -1.81 -24.31 -1.93
C ASN A 280 -2.07 -25.53 -2.83
N ILE A 281 -3.12 -26.31 -2.57
CA ILE A 281 -3.39 -27.59 -3.26
C ILE A 281 -3.39 -27.47 -4.80
N GLY A 282 -3.96 -26.40 -5.35
CA GLY A 282 -3.98 -26.16 -6.79
C GLY A 282 -2.59 -25.92 -7.37
N PHE A 283 -1.71 -25.24 -6.63
CA PHE A 283 -0.32 -25.00 -7.04
C PHE A 283 0.55 -26.25 -6.88
N ILE A 284 0.33 -27.05 -5.84
CA ILE A 284 1.03 -28.33 -5.63
C ILE A 284 0.78 -29.26 -6.83
N LYS A 285 -0.46 -29.36 -7.31
CA LYS A 285 -0.79 -30.15 -8.50
C LYS A 285 -0.10 -29.67 -9.77
N ILE A 286 0.17 -28.36 -9.90
CA ILE A 286 0.90 -27.80 -11.03
C ILE A 286 2.39 -28.19 -10.94
N ILE A 287 3.00 -28.10 -9.76
CA ILE A 287 4.42 -28.43 -9.57
C ILE A 287 4.70 -29.91 -9.89
N ASN A 288 3.82 -30.81 -9.44
CA ASN A 288 4.03 -32.25 -9.57
C ASN A 288 3.81 -32.82 -10.98
N SER A 289 3.34 -32.01 -11.92
CA SER A 289 3.26 -32.36 -13.35
C SER A 289 4.57 -32.17 -14.14
N GLU A 290 5.72 -32.12 -13.46
CA GLU A 290 7.07 -32.06 -14.05
C GLU A 290 7.37 -30.83 -14.93
N TYR A 291 6.85 -29.65 -14.60
CA TYR A 291 7.22 -28.42 -15.33
C TYR A 291 8.54 -27.85 -14.81
N TYR A 292 9.67 -28.33 -15.33
CA TYR A 292 10.99 -28.03 -14.75
C TYR A 292 11.76 -26.86 -15.37
N THR A 293 11.19 -26.11 -16.32
CA THR A 293 11.86 -24.94 -16.91
C THR A 293 10.92 -23.77 -17.18
N LEU A 294 11.42 -22.55 -16.94
CA LEU A 294 10.75 -21.29 -17.24
C LEU A 294 10.79 -21.06 -18.75
N ASP A 295 9.85 -21.67 -19.45
CA ASP A 295 9.74 -21.60 -20.91
C ASP A 295 8.28 -21.49 -21.37
N ASP A 296 8.13 -21.19 -22.67
CA ASP A 296 6.84 -21.06 -23.32
C ASP A 296 6.00 -22.36 -23.24
N GLN A 297 6.63 -23.54 -23.15
CA GLN A 297 5.90 -24.81 -23.13
C GLN A 297 5.16 -24.98 -21.82
N MET A 298 5.82 -24.72 -20.68
CA MET A 298 5.17 -24.73 -19.38
C MET A 298 4.03 -23.69 -19.31
N ILE A 299 4.28 -22.47 -19.78
CA ILE A 299 3.27 -21.39 -19.77
C ILE A 299 2.03 -21.83 -20.57
N ASN A 300 2.21 -22.37 -21.77
CA ASN A 300 1.11 -22.90 -22.60
C ASN A 300 0.37 -24.04 -21.90
N GLN A 301 1.08 -25.01 -21.32
CA GLN A 301 0.46 -26.15 -20.64
C GLN A 301 -0.37 -25.72 -19.42
N ILE A 302 0.07 -24.72 -18.66
CA ILE A 302 -0.70 -24.20 -17.52
C ILE A 302 -1.97 -23.49 -18.00
N ILE A 303 -1.89 -22.72 -19.10
CA ILE A 303 -3.07 -22.06 -19.69
C ILE A 303 -4.06 -23.09 -20.25
N GLU A 304 -3.58 -24.09 -20.99
CA GLU A 304 -4.43 -25.14 -21.58
C GLU A 304 -5.19 -25.94 -20.51
N ASN A 305 -4.58 -26.14 -19.33
CA ASN A 305 -5.18 -26.84 -18.20
C ASN A 305 -5.91 -25.93 -17.20
N LYS A 306 -6.02 -24.62 -17.48
CA LYS A 306 -6.62 -23.61 -16.58
C LYS A 306 -7.95 -24.05 -16.00
N ASP A 307 -8.91 -24.42 -16.84
CA ASP A 307 -10.26 -24.76 -16.39
C ASP A 307 -10.26 -25.95 -15.42
N GLY A 308 -9.54 -27.02 -15.75
CA GLY A 308 -9.39 -28.19 -14.87
C GLY A 308 -8.65 -27.90 -13.55
N LEU A 309 -7.75 -26.92 -13.55
CA LEU A 309 -7.02 -26.50 -12.34
C LEU A 309 -7.87 -25.60 -11.43
N THR A 310 -8.78 -24.78 -11.98
CA THR A 310 -9.59 -23.86 -11.17
C THR A 310 -10.45 -24.57 -10.13
N ASP A 311 -10.99 -25.75 -10.45
CA ASP A 311 -11.82 -26.57 -9.56
C ASP A 311 -11.04 -27.19 -8.39
N VAL A 312 -9.71 -27.18 -8.45
CA VAL A 312 -8.85 -27.74 -7.41
C VAL A 312 -8.62 -26.74 -6.27
N PHE A 313 -8.70 -25.43 -6.52
CA PHE A 313 -8.38 -24.41 -5.52
C PHE A 313 -9.46 -24.33 -4.43
N VAL A 314 -9.05 -24.59 -3.19
CA VAL A 314 -9.95 -24.59 -2.02
C VAL A 314 -10.26 -23.19 -1.52
N THR A 315 -9.28 -22.29 -1.56
CA THR A 315 -9.46 -20.91 -1.08
C THR A 315 -9.65 -19.95 -2.24
N LYS A 316 -10.53 -18.97 -2.04
CA LYS A 316 -10.71 -17.87 -3.01
C LYS A 316 -9.42 -17.06 -3.20
N ALA A 317 -8.59 -16.94 -2.16
CA ALA A 317 -7.34 -16.20 -2.24
C ALA A 317 -6.33 -16.88 -3.17
N SER A 318 -6.16 -18.21 -3.05
CA SER A 318 -5.27 -18.97 -3.93
C SER A 318 -5.80 -19.07 -5.36
N LEU A 319 -7.11 -19.25 -5.55
CA LEU A 319 -7.73 -19.17 -6.88
C LEU A 319 -7.49 -17.82 -7.56
N ASN A 320 -7.73 -16.71 -6.84
CA ASN A 320 -7.49 -15.37 -7.40
C ASN A 320 -6.02 -15.15 -7.75
N ARG A 321 -5.08 -15.67 -6.93
CA ARG A 321 -3.64 -15.63 -7.23
C ARG A 321 -3.34 -16.39 -8.52
N PHE A 322 -3.86 -17.62 -8.67
CA PHE A 322 -3.68 -18.42 -9.87
C PHE A 322 -4.22 -17.73 -11.12
N LEU A 323 -5.46 -17.21 -11.07
CA LEU A 323 -6.05 -16.49 -12.20
C LEU A 323 -5.24 -15.23 -12.57
N LYS A 324 -4.64 -14.55 -11.59
CA LYS A 324 -3.73 -13.43 -11.86
C LYS A 324 -2.44 -13.88 -12.56
N MET A 325 -1.86 -15.02 -12.16
CA MET A 325 -0.70 -15.61 -12.85
C MET A 325 -1.04 -15.98 -14.30
N ILE A 326 -2.20 -16.59 -14.53
CA ILE A 326 -2.70 -16.92 -15.86
C ILE A 326 -2.84 -15.67 -16.74
N ASN A 327 -3.37 -14.57 -16.20
CA ASN A 327 -3.49 -13.35 -16.99
C ASN A 327 -2.12 -12.83 -17.44
N TYR A 328 -1.07 -12.92 -16.61
CA TYR A 328 0.29 -12.57 -17.02
C TYR A 328 0.80 -13.46 -18.16
N TYR A 329 0.52 -14.76 -18.06
CA TYR A 329 0.90 -15.76 -19.06
C TYR A 329 0.21 -15.52 -20.41
N GLU A 330 -1.12 -15.37 -20.40
CA GLU A 330 -1.94 -15.09 -21.59
C GLU A 330 -1.48 -13.78 -22.23
N PHE A 331 -1.32 -12.71 -21.44
CA PHE A 331 -0.83 -11.43 -21.95
C PHE A 331 0.54 -11.53 -22.64
N TYR A 332 1.50 -12.23 -22.02
CA TYR A 332 2.83 -12.40 -22.60
C TYR A 332 2.75 -13.17 -23.91
N LEU A 333 2.10 -14.33 -23.94
CA LEU A 333 2.03 -15.16 -25.14
C LEU A 333 1.32 -14.47 -26.31
N ASP A 334 0.24 -13.73 -26.03
CA ASP A 334 -0.53 -13.00 -27.05
C ASP A 334 0.28 -11.86 -27.68
N ASN A 335 1.22 -11.26 -26.92
CA ASN A 335 1.93 -10.05 -27.33
C ASN A 335 3.44 -10.23 -27.51
N LYS A 336 3.99 -11.43 -27.26
CA LYS A 336 5.44 -11.68 -27.21
C LYS A 336 6.18 -11.21 -28.46
N VAL A 337 5.63 -11.47 -29.64
CA VAL A 337 6.27 -11.11 -30.91
C VAL A 337 6.40 -9.59 -31.04
N GLY A 338 5.34 -8.85 -30.72
CA GLY A 338 5.36 -7.40 -30.75
C GLY A 338 6.28 -6.82 -29.69
N LEU A 339 6.18 -7.31 -28.44
CA LEU A 339 7.03 -6.88 -27.33
C LEU A 339 8.53 -7.09 -27.60
N HIS A 340 8.92 -8.24 -28.13
CA HIS A 340 10.31 -8.52 -28.50
C HIS A 340 10.78 -7.68 -29.70
N SER A 341 9.90 -7.42 -30.67
CA SER A 341 10.25 -6.59 -31.83
C SER A 341 10.57 -5.13 -31.45
N LEU A 342 9.89 -4.59 -30.43
CA LEU A 342 10.17 -3.26 -29.88
C LEU A 342 11.54 -3.15 -29.18
N LEU A 343 12.17 -4.28 -28.92
CA LEU A 343 13.49 -4.34 -28.29
C LEU A 343 14.54 -4.93 -29.23
N ASP A 344 14.26 -5.12 -30.52
CA ASP A 344 15.18 -5.76 -31.48
C ASP A 344 15.74 -7.10 -30.97
N LEU A 345 14.90 -7.90 -30.28
CA LEU A 345 15.29 -9.23 -29.80
C LEU A 345 14.98 -10.29 -30.87
N ALA A 346 16.02 -10.96 -31.34
CA ALA A 346 15.90 -12.05 -32.31
C ALA A 346 15.30 -13.32 -31.67
N ASP A 347 15.66 -13.58 -30.41
CA ASP A 347 15.17 -14.72 -29.65
C ASP A 347 13.93 -14.34 -28.83
N LEU A 348 12.93 -15.24 -28.81
CA LEU A 348 11.71 -15.09 -28.01
C LEU A 348 11.92 -15.59 -26.57
N ASN A 349 13.09 -15.34 -25.99
CA ASN A 349 13.42 -15.75 -24.63
C ASN A 349 12.94 -14.70 -23.61
N ILE A 350 12.09 -15.13 -22.69
CA ILE A 350 11.51 -14.27 -21.64
C ILE A 350 12.55 -13.68 -20.68
N PHE A 351 13.64 -14.40 -20.37
CA PHE A 351 14.71 -13.89 -19.50
C PHE A 351 15.48 -12.76 -20.17
N GLU A 352 15.85 -12.93 -21.44
CA GLU A 352 16.55 -11.91 -22.22
C GLU A 352 15.66 -10.66 -22.42
N TYR A 353 14.37 -10.88 -22.70
CA TYR A 353 13.38 -9.82 -22.74
C TYR A 353 13.30 -9.02 -21.43
N ARG A 354 13.17 -9.71 -20.30
CA ARG A 354 13.10 -9.10 -18.97
C ARG A 354 14.37 -8.33 -18.62
N GLU A 355 15.55 -8.85 -18.98
CA GLU A 355 16.81 -8.15 -18.76
C GLU A 355 16.87 -6.86 -19.59
N LYS A 356 16.50 -6.93 -20.87
CA LYS A 356 16.57 -5.77 -21.78
C LYS A 356 15.54 -4.70 -21.44
N ILE A 357 14.30 -5.07 -21.11
CA ILE A 357 13.28 -4.10 -20.68
C ILE A 357 13.66 -3.42 -19.37
N ASN A 358 14.25 -4.14 -18.40
CA ASN A 358 14.73 -3.54 -17.16
C ASN A 358 15.86 -2.53 -17.40
N LYS A 359 16.78 -2.81 -18.34
CA LYS A 359 17.81 -1.84 -18.76
C LYS A 359 17.21 -0.62 -19.44
N VAL A 360 16.22 -0.82 -20.31
CA VAL A 360 15.49 0.29 -20.97
C VAL A 360 14.83 1.20 -19.95
N PHE A 361 14.21 0.65 -18.90
CA PHE A 361 13.53 1.46 -17.88
C PHE A 361 14.46 2.00 -16.79
N ALA A 362 15.72 1.57 -16.76
CA ALA A 362 16.76 2.15 -15.91
C ALA A 362 17.38 3.42 -16.53
N ASP A 363 17.37 3.55 -17.85
CA ASP A 363 17.87 4.74 -18.56
C ASP A 363 16.71 5.60 -19.08
N ASN A 364 16.69 6.87 -18.71
CA ASN A 364 15.61 7.78 -19.09
C ASN A 364 15.45 7.98 -20.59
N SER A 365 16.56 8.10 -21.32
CA SER A 365 16.54 8.30 -22.77
C SER A 365 15.98 7.07 -23.47
N LEU A 366 16.45 5.88 -23.09
CA LEU A 366 15.96 4.62 -23.63
C LEU A 366 14.48 4.40 -23.29
N MET A 367 14.07 4.67 -22.05
CA MET A 367 12.69 4.57 -21.60
C MET A 367 11.76 5.44 -22.47
N PHE A 368 12.08 6.72 -22.66
CA PHE A 368 11.21 7.60 -23.47
C PHE A 368 11.20 7.20 -24.96
N SER A 369 12.31 6.68 -25.50
CA SER A 369 12.33 6.12 -26.86
C SER A 369 11.38 4.93 -26.98
N TYR A 370 11.50 3.97 -26.07
CA TYR A 370 10.66 2.78 -26.02
C TYR A 370 9.17 3.13 -25.86
N ILE A 371 8.83 4.07 -24.98
CA ILE A 371 7.45 4.55 -24.79
C ILE A 371 6.88 5.17 -26.08
N ASN A 372 7.70 5.84 -26.91
CA ASN A 372 7.25 6.35 -28.20
C ASN A 372 6.98 5.23 -29.20
N GLU A 373 7.91 4.27 -29.31
CA GLU A 373 7.78 3.13 -30.21
C GLU A 373 6.61 2.22 -29.82
N PHE A 374 6.44 1.95 -28.52
CA PHE A 374 5.34 1.17 -27.99
C PHE A 374 3.98 1.79 -28.33
N ASN A 375 3.79 3.08 -28.06
CA ASN A 375 2.52 3.76 -28.36
C ASN A 375 2.21 3.76 -29.86
N SER A 376 3.24 3.91 -30.70
CA SER A 376 3.10 3.87 -32.16
C SER A 376 2.75 2.46 -32.66
N TYR A 377 3.42 1.43 -32.15
CA TYR A 377 3.20 0.04 -32.54
C TYR A 377 1.80 -0.46 -32.14
N TYR A 378 1.32 -0.05 -30.97
CA TYR A 378 0.07 -0.54 -30.39
C TYR A 378 -1.11 0.44 -30.45
N GLU A 379 -1.02 1.54 -31.21
CA GLU A 379 -2.02 2.61 -31.28
C GLU A 379 -3.45 2.08 -31.46
N ASN A 380 -3.63 1.03 -32.28
CA ASN A 380 -4.92 0.45 -32.62
C ASN A 380 -5.24 -0.88 -31.90
N SER A 381 -4.51 -1.21 -30.82
CA SER A 381 -4.73 -2.47 -30.10
C SER A 381 -6.09 -2.49 -29.39
N GLU A 382 -6.87 -3.56 -29.56
CA GLU A 382 -8.12 -3.75 -28.79
C GLU A 382 -7.86 -4.35 -27.40
N ASN A 383 -6.62 -4.76 -27.09
CA ASN A 383 -6.28 -5.34 -25.81
C ASN A 383 -6.33 -4.27 -24.71
N LYS A 384 -7.20 -4.46 -23.72
CA LYS A 384 -7.40 -3.51 -22.62
C LYS A 384 -6.12 -3.23 -21.83
N ILE A 385 -5.29 -4.24 -21.55
CA ILE A 385 -4.04 -4.06 -20.79
C ILE A 385 -3.07 -3.18 -21.59
N ILE A 386 -2.98 -3.39 -22.91
CA ILE A 386 -2.17 -2.54 -23.78
C ILE A 386 -2.68 -1.09 -23.76
N GLN A 387 -3.99 -0.89 -23.87
CA GLN A 387 -4.59 0.43 -23.79
C GLN A 387 -4.30 1.12 -22.45
N ASP A 388 -4.38 0.37 -21.33
CA ASP A 388 -4.04 0.88 -20.01
C ASP A 388 -2.53 1.24 -19.91
N ILE A 389 -1.63 0.47 -20.55
CA ILE A 389 -0.19 0.80 -20.67
C ILE A 389 0.02 2.08 -21.50
N ILE A 390 -0.70 2.23 -22.63
CA ILE A 390 -0.62 3.45 -23.46
C ILE A 390 -1.02 4.68 -22.64
N ILE A 391 -2.11 4.60 -21.87
CA ILE A 391 -2.56 5.69 -20.98
C ILE A 391 -1.49 6.01 -19.92
N LEU A 392 -0.88 4.99 -19.31
CA LEU A 392 0.22 5.16 -18.36
C LEU A 392 1.41 5.88 -19.01
N PHE A 393 1.77 5.49 -20.22
CA PHE A 393 2.87 6.05 -21.00
C PHE A 393 2.61 7.48 -21.45
N GLU A 394 1.39 7.82 -21.85
CA GLU A 394 1.00 9.20 -22.15
C GLU A 394 1.11 10.09 -20.92
N ALA A 395 0.55 9.66 -19.78
CA ALA A 395 0.68 10.38 -18.52
C ALA A 395 2.15 10.52 -18.04
N THR A 396 2.99 9.55 -18.40
CA THR A 396 4.45 9.59 -18.16
C THR A 396 5.10 10.67 -19.04
N LYS A 397 4.79 10.74 -20.33
CA LYS A 397 5.29 11.78 -21.25
C LYS A 397 4.88 13.18 -20.80
N GLU A 398 3.63 13.36 -20.36
CA GLU A 398 3.15 14.65 -19.84
C GLU A 398 3.97 15.16 -18.65
N ASN A 399 4.59 14.24 -17.89
CA ASN A 399 5.43 14.56 -16.73
C ASN A 399 6.93 14.35 -16.98
N GLN A 400 7.37 14.23 -18.25
CA GLN A 400 8.74 13.90 -18.64
C GLN A 400 9.79 14.75 -17.90
N VAL A 401 9.64 16.08 -17.89
CA VAL A 401 10.61 16.99 -17.24
C VAL A 401 10.79 16.63 -15.76
N LYS A 402 9.70 16.33 -15.06
CA LYS A 402 9.75 15.99 -13.63
C LYS A 402 10.30 14.59 -13.40
N ILE A 403 10.03 13.65 -14.30
CA ILE A 403 10.57 12.29 -14.24
C ILE A 403 12.10 12.31 -14.39
N LEU A 404 12.62 13.17 -15.27
CA LEU A 404 14.06 13.37 -15.45
C LEU A 404 14.74 13.99 -14.23
N GLU A 405 14.00 14.73 -13.40
CA GLU A 405 14.48 15.27 -12.13
C GLU A 405 14.37 14.28 -10.96
N ILE A 406 13.69 13.14 -11.16
CA ILE A 406 13.61 12.06 -10.18
C ILE A 406 14.67 11.02 -10.52
N ASP A 407 15.39 10.60 -9.47
CA ASP A 407 16.38 9.54 -9.50
C ASP A 407 15.91 8.31 -10.30
N GLU A 408 16.77 7.85 -11.21
CA GLU A 408 16.46 6.79 -12.16
C GLU A 408 16.53 5.38 -11.57
N HIS A 409 17.13 5.22 -10.39
CA HIS A 409 17.28 3.93 -9.72
C HIS A 409 16.00 3.51 -9.00
N MET A 410 15.13 4.48 -8.71
CA MET A 410 13.77 4.24 -8.24
C MET A 410 12.97 3.41 -9.26
N ASN A 411 12.11 2.50 -8.77
CA ASN A 411 11.24 1.76 -9.68
C ASN A 411 10.30 2.68 -10.49
N PHE A 412 10.00 2.30 -11.74
CA PHE A 412 9.21 3.10 -12.68
C PHE A 412 7.87 3.57 -12.10
N ALA A 413 7.13 2.67 -11.42
CA ALA A 413 5.85 2.99 -10.81
C ALA A 413 5.96 4.08 -9.73
N SER A 414 7.02 4.06 -8.91
CA SER A 414 7.30 5.09 -7.91
C SER A 414 7.64 6.42 -8.58
N ARG A 415 8.50 6.40 -9.60
CA ARG A 415 8.87 7.59 -10.37
C ARG A 415 7.65 8.24 -11.01
N PHE A 416 6.77 7.45 -11.60
CA PHE A 416 5.50 7.90 -12.16
C PHE A 416 4.62 8.62 -11.12
N VAL A 417 4.34 7.98 -9.99
CA VAL A 417 3.47 8.55 -8.94
C VAL A 417 4.08 9.81 -8.32
N ILE A 418 5.40 9.82 -8.09
CA ILE A 418 6.11 10.98 -7.56
C ILE A 418 6.10 12.11 -8.58
N SER A 419 6.27 11.84 -9.88
CA SER A 419 6.29 12.88 -10.91
C SER A 419 4.97 13.63 -11.04
N LYS A 420 3.83 12.93 -10.92
CA LYS A 420 2.50 13.54 -10.87
C LYS A 420 2.38 14.53 -9.71
N ASN A 421 3.09 14.27 -8.62
CA ASN A 421 3.02 15.03 -7.37
C ASN A 421 4.36 15.68 -7.00
N TYR A 422 5.19 15.97 -7.99
CA TYR A 422 6.60 16.35 -7.79
C TYR A 422 6.77 17.56 -6.86
N LYS A 423 5.92 18.58 -7.04
CA LYS A 423 5.95 19.78 -6.20
C LYS A 423 5.67 19.48 -4.73
N THR A 424 4.73 18.58 -4.43
CA THR A 424 4.37 18.27 -3.04
C THR A 424 5.35 17.29 -2.40
N MET A 425 5.81 16.29 -3.16
CA MET A 425 6.69 15.22 -2.68
C MET A 425 8.17 15.64 -2.59
N GLN A 426 8.71 16.25 -3.66
CA GLN A 426 10.14 16.53 -3.79
C GLN A 426 10.49 17.98 -3.41
N ILE A 427 9.74 18.97 -3.90
CA ILE A 427 10.03 20.38 -3.65
C ILE A 427 9.58 20.81 -2.24
N ASN A 428 8.29 20.65 -1.94
CA ASN A 428 7.72 21.09 -0.66
C ASN A 428 7.99 20.10 0.48
N LYS A 429 8.38 18.87 0.15
CA LYS A 429 8.62 17.75 1.08
C LYS A 429 7.51 17.62 2.12
N GLU A 430 6.26 17.59 1.65
CA GLU A 430 5.09 17.57 2.55
C GLU A 430 5.09 16.39 3.51
N TRP A 431 5.67 15.25 3.11
CA TRP A 431 5.84 14.07 3.94
C TRP A 431 6.82 14.27 5.12
N LEU A 432 7.69 15.29 5.10
CA LEU A 432 8.49 15.69 6.26
C LEU A 432 7.74 16.73 7.12
N ASN A 433 7.07 17.67 6.45
CA ASN A 433 6.57 18.90 7.06
C ASN A 433 5.15 18.76 7.63
N LYS A 434 4.29 17.93 7.04
CA LYS A 434 2.89 17.71 7.48
C LYS A 434 2.81 16.48 8.36
N ALA A 435 2.28 16.63 9.57
CA ALA A 435 2.35 15.59 10.59
C ALA A 435 1.56 14.31 10.21
N PHE A 436 0.37 14.47 9.60
CA PHE A 436 -0.45 13.34 9.14
C PHE A 436 0.16 12.61 7.95
N VAL A 437 0.67 13.35 6.96
CA VAL A 437 1.35 12.75 5.80
C VAL A 437 2.60 12.01 6.24
N ARG A 438 3.38 12.59 7.17
CA ARG A 438 4.55 11.95 7.77
C ARG A 438 4.21 10.65 8.50
N GLY A 439 3.21 10.68 9.38
CA GLY A 439 2.78 9.48 10.10
C GLY A 439 2.38 8.36 9.14
N TYR A 440 1.64 8.71 8.09
CA TYR A 440 1.27 7.77 7.04
C TYR A 440 2.46 7.22 6.24
N PHE A 441 3.40 8.09 5.84
CA PHE A 441 4.60 7.69 5.11
C PHE A 441 5.46 6.72 5.93
N ILE A 442 5.63 6.99 7.23
CA ILE A 442 6.35 6.12 8.16
C ILE A 442 5.62 4.79 8.35
N ASP A 443 4.31 4.81 8.62
CA ASP A 443 3.48 3.60 8.73
C ASP A 443 3.61 2.73 7.45
N GLY A 444 3.56 3.37 6.28
CA GLY A 444 3.71 2.71 4.98
C GLY A 444 5.07 2.06 4.79
N ILE A 445 6.16 2.76 5.12
CA ILE A 445 7.53 2.21 5.03
C ILE A 445 7.73 1.06 6.01
N LEU A 446 7.23 1.20 7.24
CA LEU A 446 7.41 0.21 8.30
C LEU A 446 6.59 -1.07 8.06
N ASN A 447 5.50 -0.98 7.30
CA ASN A 447 4.68 -2.15 6.99
C ASN A 447 5.04 -2.78 5.64
N ARG A 448 5.89 -3.82 5.68
CA ARG A 448 6.34 -4.60 4.50
C ARG A 448 5.20 -5.15 3.64
N GLU A 449 4.06 -5.49 4.24
CA GLU A 449 2.92 -6.06 3.52
C GLU A 449 2.10 -5.02 2.76
N SER A 450 2.33 -3.72 3.01
CA SER A 450 1.60 -2.65 2.33
C SER A 450 2.19 -2.33 0.96
N GLN A 451 1.33 -1.98 0.00
CA GLN A 451 1.77 -1.43 -1.29
C GLN A 451 2.53 -0.10 -1.14
N MET A 452 2.30 0.59 -0.02
CA MET A 452 2.95 1.85 0.32
C MET A 452 4.43 1.65 0.63
N HIS A 453 4.79 0.51 1.22
CA HIS A 453 6.17 0.13 1.44
C HIS A 453 6.92 0.09 0.11
N LEU A 454 6.36 -0.59 -0.90
CA LEU A 454 6.95 -0.65 -2.24
C LEU A 454 6.99 0.71 -2.95
N ALA A 455 5.98 1.56 -2.74
CA ALA A 455 5.90 2.88 -3.35
C ALA A 455 6.92 3.89 -2.78
N TYR A 456 7.24 3.76 -1.49
CA TYR A 456 7.97 4.81 -0.75
C TYR A 456 9.33 4.38 -0.20
N LYS A 457 9.65 3.07 -0.16
CA LYS A 457 10.96 2.62 0.32
C LYS A 457 12.10 3.13 -0.56
N ASP A 458 11.94 3.05 -1.88
CA ASP A 458 12.93 3.55 -2.84
C ASP A 458 13.08 5.07 -2.70
N MET A 459 11.97 5.78 -2.47
CA MET A 459 11.97 7.23 -2.25
C MET A 459 12.75 7.62 -0.99
N LEU A 460 12.52 6.91 0.12
CA LEU A 460 13.25 7.16 1.37
C LEU A 460 14.74 6.85 1.19
N PHE A 461 15.05 5.73 0.54
CA PHE A 461 16.41 5.29 0.30
C PHE A 461 17.21 6.32 -0.49
N VAL A 462 16.70 6.72 -1.66
CA VAL A 462 17.30 7.75 -2.51
C VAL A 462 17.37 9.10 -1.80
N TYR A 463 16.31 9.52 -1.12
CA TYR A 463 16.27 10.82 -0.44
C TYR A 463 17.37 10.99 0.61
N LEU A 464 17.75 9.90 1.28
CA LEU A 464 18.74 9.92 2.35
C LEU A 464 20.16 9.63 1.88
N LEU A 465 20.37 9.38 0.58
CA LEU A 465 21.70 9.29 -0.02
C LEU A 465 22.16 10.67 -0.49
N PRO A 466 23.32 11.18 -0.04
CA PRO A 466 23.70 12.58 -0.30
C PRO A 466 23.94 12.90 -1.79
N GLU A 467 24.49 11.97 -2.58
CA GLU A 467 24.79 12.17 -4.00
C GLU A 467 24.76 10.81 -4.73
N TYR A 468 23.56 10.35 -5.10
CA TYR A 468 23.44 9.22 -6.01
C TYR A 468 23.83 9.68 -7.42
N SER A 469 24.87 9.09 -8.00
CA SER A 469 25.24 9.33 -9.41
C SER A 469 25.23 8.01 -10.16
N VAL A 470 24.74 8.05 -11.40
CA VAL A 470 24.56 6.90 -12.32
C VAL A 470 25.84 6.07 -12.49
N GLU A 471 27.00 6.67 -12.26
CA GLU A 471 28.32 6.03 -12.45
C GLU A 471 28.85 5.32 -11.20
N ASN A 472 28.28 5.56 -10.00
CA ASN A 472 28.81 5.05 -8.74
C ASN A 472 27.87 4.02 -8.10
N LYS A 473 28.39 2.80 -7.87
CA LYS A 473 27.73 1.79 -7.04
C LYS A 473 27.64 2.31 -5.60
N VAL A 474 26.53 2.03 -4.92
CA VAL A 474 26.35 2.33 -3.49
C VAL A 474 27.44 1.62 -2.70
N ASP A 475 28.30 2.40 -2.06
CA ASP A 475 29.42 1.92 -1.27
C ASP A 475 29.15 2.00 0.24
N ILE A 476 30.17 1.68 1.04
CA ILE A 476 30.07 1.70 2.50
C ILE A 476 29.93 3.14 3.03
N GLU A 477 30.52 4.14 2.37
CA GLU A 477 30.43 5.55 2.76
C GLU A 477 29.01 6.10 2.52
N ASP A 478 28.36 5.65 1.45
CA ASP A 478 26.96 5.93 1.16
C ASP A 478 26.03 5.37 2.23
N ILE A 479 26.25 4.11 2.64
CA ILE A 479 25.48 3.49 3.75
C ILE A 479 25.68 4.25 5.06
N ASN A 480 26.91 4.67 5.36
CA ASN A 480 27.18 5.47 6.54
C ASN A 480 26.49 6.84 6.48
N SER A 481 26.48 7.47 5.31
CA SER A 481 25.78 8.74 5.07
C SER A 481 24.27 8.59 5.20
N PHE A 482 23.71 7.49 4.67
CA PHE A 482 22.31 7.14 4.85
C PHE A 482 21.93 7.00 6.33
N ILE A 483 22.76 6.32 7.13
CA ILE A 483 22.54 6.17 8.58
C ILE A 483 22.67 7.51 9.31
N ILE A 484 23.65 8.34 8.96
CA ILE A 484 23.79 9.70 9.50
C ILE A 484 22.52 10.51 9.20
N ASN A 485 21.99 10.42 7.98
CA ASN A 485 20.77 11.12 7.59
C ASN A 485 19.50 10.57 8.28
N LEU A 486 19.43 9.25 8.54
CA LEU A 486 18.39 8.68 9.39
C LEU A 486 18.46 9.21 10.83
N ASN A 487 19.66 9.27 11.41
CA ASN A 487 19.87 9.85 12.75
C ASN A 487 19.48 11.33 12.78
N PHE A 488 19.80 12.08 11.73
CA PHE A 488 19.36 13.47 11.59
C PHE A 488 17.82 13.60 11.59
N LEU A 489 17.09 12.69 10.93
CA LEU A 489 15.62 12.68 11.00
C LEU A 489 15.11 12.45 12.44
N VAL A 490 15.79 11.61 13.22
CA VAL A 490 15.47 11.41 14.65
C VAL A 490 15.79 12.64 15.49
N GLU A 491 16.96 13.27 15.31
CA GLU A 491 17.32 14.52 15.99
C GLU A 491 16.33 15.64 15.67
N LYS A 492 15.87 15.71 14.42
CA LYS A 492 14.81 16.63 14.01
C LYS A 492 13.43 16.22 14.50
N LYS A 493 13.29 15.14 15.26
CA LYS A 493 12.03 14.58 15.79
C LYS A 493 11.00 14.32 14.68
N LEU A 494 11.49 13.85 13.54
CA LEU A 494 10.69 13.46 12.38
C LEU A 494 10.50 11.94 12.34
N LEU A 495 11.46 11.18 12.90
CA LEU A 495 11.44 9.73 13.06
C LEU A 495 11.70 9.35 14.54
N TYR A 496 11.37 8.14 14.96
CA TYR A 496 11.74 7.63 16.29
C TYR A 496 13.07 6.87 16.22
N SER A 497 13.84 6.93 17.30
CA SER A 497 15.10 6.19 17.41
C SER A 497 14.91 4.69 17.20
N ARG A 498 13.83 4.10 17.75
CA ARG A 498 13.52 2.67 17.58
C ARG A 498 13.17 2.28 16.15
N ASP A 499 12.70 3.22 15.34
CA ASP A 499 12.28 2.95 13.97
C ASP A 499 13.48 2.89 13.02
N ILE A 500 14.64 3.44 13.42
CA ILE A 500 15.88 3.29 12.66
C ILE A 500 16.18 1.81 12.48
N ASN A 501 16.20 1.03 13.56
CA ASN A 501 16.48 -0.40 13.47
C ASN A 501 15.44 -1.14 12.63
N ASN A 502 14.15 -0.77 12.73
CA ASN A 502 13.12 -1.36 11.90
C ASN A 502 13.31 -1.01 10.42
N ILE A 503 13.60 0.25 10.09
CA ILE A 503 13.86 0.70 8.71
C ILE A 503 15.10 0.02 8.15
N LEU A 504 16.20 -0.05 8.92
CA LEU A 504 17.41 -0.75 8.51
C LEU A 504 17.14 -2.25 8.32
N THR A 505 16.41 -2.89 9.22
CA THR A 505 15.99 -4.30 9.07
C THR A 505 15.11 -4.48 7.85
N ILE A 506 14.19 -3.57 7.61
CA ILE A 506 13.28 -3.60 6.45
C ILE A 506 14.04 -3.40 5.14
N LEU A 507 15.01 -2.49 5.06
CA LEU A 507 15.75 -2.23 3.83
C LEU A 507 16.85 -3.27 3.61
N PHE A 508 17.59 -3.67 4.65
CA PHE A 508 18.79 -4.51 4.52
C PHE A 508 18.63 -5.95 5.01
N MET A 509 17.46 -6.34 5.52
CA MET A 509 17.11 -7.77 5.72
C MET A 509 15.92 -8.21 4.87
N ASP A 510 15.38 -7.32 4.02
CA ASP A 510 14.49 -7.73 2.93
C ASP A 510 15.33 -8.23 1.76
N ASN A 511 15.32 -9.54 1.55
CA ASN A 511 16.06 -10.18 0.46
C ASN A 511 15.60 -9.63 -0.90
N ASP A 512 14.32 -9.29 -1.08
CA ASP A 512 13.83 -8.82 -2.38
C ASP A 512 14.39 -7.44 -2.75
N PHE A 513 14.52 -6.54 -1.78
CA PHE A 513 15.13 -5.22 -2.01
C PHE A 513 16.62 -5.33 -2.32
N ILE A 514 17.35 -6.09 -1.50
CA ILE A 514 18.79 -6.30 -1.68
C ILE A 514 19.07 -7.00 -3.01
N VAL A 515 18.35 -8.08 -3.31
CA VAL A 515 18.54 -8.83 -4.56
C VAL A 515 18.28 -7.91 -5.74
N LYS A 516 17.23 -7.09 -5.74
CA LYS A 516 16.98 -6.11 -6.81
C LYS A 516 18.07 -5.07 -6.94
N MET A 517 18.62 -4.58 -5.82
CA MET A 517 19.74 -3.63 -5.84
C MET A 517 21.01 -4.30 -6.39
N MET A 518 21.26 -5.57 -6.05
CA MET A 518 22.41 -6.33 -6.55
C MET A 518 22.26 -6.73 -8.04
N GLU A 519 21.07 -7.14 -8.47
CA GLU A 519 20.73 -7.46 -9.87
C GLU A 519 20.92 -6.24 -10.78
N LYS A 520 20.61 -5.05 -10.27
CA LYS A 520 20.86 -3.78 -10.96
C LYS A 520 22.32 -3.30 -10.83
N GLU A 521 23.19 -4.09 -10.21
CA GLU A 521 24.59 -3.76 -9.88
C GLU A 521 24.77 -2.49 -9.03
N LEU A 522 23.73 -2.07 -8.30
CA LEU A 522 23.72 -0.82 -7.54
C LEU A 522 24.38 -0.96 -6.18
N ILE A 523 24.54 -2.18 -5.65
CA ILE A 523 25.18 -2.42 -4.35
C ILE A 523 26.02 -3.71 -4.40
N SER A 524 27.17 -3.70 -3.74
CA SER A 524 28.04 -4.88 -3.63
C SER A 524 27.60 -5.80 -2.47
N ILE A 525 27.97 -7.08 -2.53
CA ILE A 525 27.70 -8.03 -1.44
C ILE A 525 28.40 -7.61 -0.15
N ASP A 526 29.63 -7.08 -0.25
CA ASP A 526 30.40 -6.59 0.89
C ASP A 526 29.70 -5.39 1.57
N THR A 527 29.12 -4.48 0.78
CA THR A 527 28.33 -3.35 1.28
C THR A 527 27.07 -3.84 2.02
N VAL A 528 26.41 -4.88 1.50
CA VAL A 528 25.23 -5.48 2.12
C VAL A 528 25.57 -6.16 3.43
N GLU A 529 26.66 -6.93 3.49
CA GLU A 529 27.12 -7.59 4.71
C GLU A 529 27.51 -6.57 5.77
N TYR A 530 28.19 -5.49 5.39
CA TYR A 530 28.47 -4.36 6.27
C TYR A 530 27.18 -3.76 6.85
N ALA A 531 26.20 -3.44 6.00
CA ALA A 531 24.92 -2.88 6.43
C ALA A 531 24.16 -3.82 7.38
N LYS A 532 24.18 -5.13 7.13
CA LYS A 532 23.61 -6.14 8.03
C LYS A 532 24.32 -6.21 9.37
N GLY A 533 25.65 -6.05 9.38
CA GLY A 533 26.45 -6.00 10.61
C GLY A 533 26.11 -4.83 11.53
N LEU A 534 25.55 -3.73 11.00
CA LEU A 534 25.13 -2.56 11.78
C LEU A 534 23.76 -2.72 12.46
N ILE A 535 23.01 -3.78 12.14
CA ILE A 535 21.66 -4.05 12.69
C ILE A 535 21.72 -4.89 13.97
N VAL A 536 22.86 -5.54 14.23
CA VAL A 536 23.16 -6.35 15.43
C VAL A 536 23.72 -5.47 16.54
#